data_AF-A0A178B0X6-F1
#
_entry.id   AF-A0A178B0X6-F1
#
_cell.length_a   1.000
_cell.length_b   1.000
_cell.length_c   1.000
_cell.angle_alpha   90.00
_cell.angle_beta   90.00
_cell.angle_gamma   90.00
#
_symmetry.space_group_name_H-M   'P 1'
#
loop_
_entity.id
_entity.type
_entity.pdbx_description
1 polymer ?
#
loop_
_entity_poly.entity_id
_entity_poly.type
_entity_poly.pdbx_seq_one_letter_code
_entity_poly.pdbx_strand_id
1 'polypeptide(L)'
;MRLLSAVAVTLLTEASHAAFYYPNVQTSLLEHILVDNWGAYASNFSSAITPCTNYVTQTGTAALNSGRTTAAQWMRVLFHDFITANVSAGTGGVDASIGFETARGENSGSAFNDSFTFWRPFVNDVVSMADLVALGTAMSNNLCGGENLPYHAGRMDAASAGVTTGVPAPETDLEETLVFFERAGFDKVDAIGLTACGHTMGSVHHGGFPDVVDETAVTPTNTNGGSNFDTTRGIFDPNVVGEYVHWTGNRGGPLVTTSNETTRSDLRLYESDSNVTMRALFAQGNNFLKTCVDLMGRAMNTVPSGVKLSAPISAIPLKPVNVTFDFDDSGSLKLSGKIRVLSSAGESAPSTLSIQVANHTSSLVPEPSTGTSVFGRKGDTYGLTTYFPFSLSGAEISTAKSFSIAAPNTPSQSFDIRSGIFVVPGLTTLLGSALNATIAILPQYTCQDITLRVAAPIPQPGTLAPTIRIIQSSLTEALKAPEGYSLCFVSETLDSIPTGMVTIEVLREAQVADTYLVNGGAAGW
;
A
#
# COMPACT_ATOMS: atom_id res chain seq x y z
N MET A 1 -26.01 27.14 43.00
CA MET A 1 -26.10 27.01 41.54
C MET A 1 -25.05 25.98 41.12
N ARG A 2 -25.45 24.70 41.01
CA ARG A 2 -24.59 23.59 40.59
C ARG A 2 -24.81 23.40 39.08
N LEU A 3 -23.80 23.64 38.25
CA LEU A 3 -23.84 23.24 36.84
C LEU A 3 -23.24 21.84 36.71
N LEU A 4 -24.04 20.92 36.17
CA LEU A 4 -23.63 19.61 35.73
C LEU A 4 -22.84 19.74 34.43
N SER A 5 -21.61 19.22 34.40
CA SER A 5 -20.91 18.91 33.16
C SER A 5 -21.40 17.56 32.64
N ALA A 6 -22.11 17.57 31.51
CA ALA A 6 -22.43 16.36 30.77
C ALA A 6 -21.18 15.93 29.99
N VAL A 7 -20.59 14.80 30.40
CA VAL A 7 -19.59 14.09 29.60
C VAL A 7 -20.36 13.34 28.52
N ALA A 8 -20.26 13.79 27.27
CA ALA A 8 -20.72 13.03 26.12
C ALA A 8 -19.73 11.88 25.89
N VAL A 9 -20.08 10.68 26.36
CA VAL A 9 -19.41 9.45 25.95
C VAL A 9 -19.93 9.12 24.55
N THR A 10 -19.17 9.48 23.52
CA THR A 10 -19.35 8.93 22.18
C THR A 10 -19.01 7.44 22.24
N LEU A 11 -20.03 6.60 22.36
CA LEU A 11 -19.93 5.17 22.07
C LEU A 11 -19.60 5.04 20.58
N LEU A 12 -18.32 4.91 20.25
CA LEU A 12 -17.89 4.33 18.99
C LEU A 12 -18.35 2.87 19.03
N THR A 13 -19.52 2.59 18.45
CA THR A 13 -19.91 1.22 18.15
C THR A 13 -18.97 0.74 17.06
N GLU A 14 -17.96 -0.07 17.42
CA GLU A 14 -17.16 -0.77 16.43
C GLU A 14 -18.13 -1.58 15.54
N ALA A 15 -18.12 -1.28 14.25
CA ALA A 15 -18.93 -1.99 13.26
C ALA A 15 -18.34 -3.39 13.09
N SER A 16 -18.99 -4.39 13.69
CA SER A 16 -18.66 -5.80 13.49
C SER A 16 -19.34 -6.30 12.20
N HIS A 17 -18.59 -7.00 11.36
CA HIS A 17 -19.00 -7.52 10.05
C HIS A 17 -19.06 -9.06 10.06
N ALA A 18 -19.58 -9.67 9.00
CA ALA A 18 -19.63 -11.11 8.86
C ALA A 18 -18.39 -11.66 8.17
N ALA A 19 -17.93 -11.01 7.09
CA ALA A 19 -16.53 -11.10 6.70
C ALA A 19 -15.71 -10.11 7.53
N PHE A 20 -14.75 -10.63 8.27
CA PHE A 20 -14.09 -9.91 9.34
C PHE A 20 -12.73 -9.36 8.89
N TYR A 21 -12.61 -8.04 8.91
CA TYR A 21 -11.39 -7.30 8.62
C TYR A 21 -10.94 -6.54 9.87
N TYR A 22 -9.72 -6.82 10.35
CA TYR A 22 -9.22 -6.27 11.61
C TYR A 22 -8.11 -5.22 11.39
N PRO A 23 -8.18 -4.06 12.08
CA PRO A 23 -9.32 -3.55 12.85
C PRO A 23 -10.46 -2.99 11.97
N ASN A 24 -10.19 -2.74 10.70
CA ASN A 24 -11.15 -2.32 9.68
C ASN A 24 -10.63 -2.77 8.30
N VAL A 25 -11.47 -2.63 7.27
CA VAL A 25 -11.14 -3.07 5.89
C VAL A 25 -9.86 -2.40 5.37
N GLN A 26 -9.77 -1.06 5.42
CA GLN A 26 -8.62 -0.31 4.91
C GLN A 26 -7.31 -0.75 5.56
N THR A 27 -7.25 -0.75 6.90
CA THR A 27 -6.05 -1.15 7.64
C THR A 27 -5.70 -2.60 7.39
N SER A 28 -6.68 -3.51 7.32
CA SER A 28 -6.43 -4.92 7.05
C SER A 28 -5.78 -5.14 5.69
N LEU A 29 -6.23 -4.43 4.65
CA LEU A 29 -5.70 -4.53 3.28
C LEU A 29 -4.32 -3.88 3.14
N LEU A 30 -4.13 -2.69 3.71
CA LEU A 30 -2.84 -1.99 3.64
C LEU A 30 -1.77 -2.69 4.48
N GLU A 31 -2.12 -3.22 5.66
CA GLU A 31 -1.19 -4.02 6.47
C GLU A 31 -0.80 -5.31 5.75
N HIS A 32 -1.73 -5.94 5.00
CA HIS A 32 -1.40 -7.11 4.20
C HIS A 32 -0.32 -6.81 3.14
N ILE A 33 -0.47 -5.71 2.40
CA ILE A 33 0.54 -5.28 1.43
C ILE A 33 1.89 -4.99 2.12
N LEU A 34 1.83 -4.23 3.23
CA LEU A 34 3.00 -3.77 3.96
C LEU A 34 3.78 -4.91 4.60
N VAL A 35 3.10 -5.92 5.16
CA VAL A 35 3.69 -6.90 6.08
C VAL A 35 3.87 -8.28 5.46
N ASP A 36 2.92 -8.75 4.65
CA ASP A 36 2.95 -10.10 4.09
C ASP A 36 3.76 -10.08 2.77
N ASN A 37 5.08 -9.96 2.90
CA ASN A 37 5.98 -9.61 1.79
C ASN A 37 6.31 -10.81 0.89
N TRP A 38 6.62 -11.99 1.43
CA TRP A 38 7.01 -13.15 0.61
C TRP A 38 6.45 -14.47 1.15
N GLY A 39 6.41 -15.50 0.29
CA GLY A 39 6.00 -16.86 0.67
C GLY A 39 4.49 -17.03 0.74
N ALA A 40 4.01 -17.83 1.70
CA ALA A 40 2.60 -18.15 1.83
C ALA A 40 1.76 -16.90 2.08
N TYR A 41 0.70 -16.73 1.26
CA TYR A 41 -0.22 -15.60 1.32
C TYR A 41 0.47 -14.24 1.21
N ALA A 42 1.56 -14.13 0.45
CA ALA A 42 2.14 -12.83 0.17
C ALA A 42 1.19 -11.99 -0.69
N SER A 43 1.16 -10.68 -0.46
CA SER A 43 0.41 -9.73 -1.31
C SER A 43 0.94 -9.65 -2.74
N ASN A 44 2.14 -10.19 -2.97
CA ASN A 44 2.94 -10.07 -4.19
C ASN A 44 3.31 -8.63 -4.58
N PHE A 45 2.99 -7.62 -3.77
CA PHE A 45 3.37 -6.23 -4.04
C PHE A 45 4.90 -6.04 -4.02
N SER A 46 5.57 -6.68 -3.05
CA SER A 46 7.03 -6.67 -2.91
C SER A 46 7.76 -7.33 -4.11
N SER A 47 7.09 -8.16 -4.90
CA SER A 47 7.70 -8.88 -6.02
C SER A 47 8.24 -7.93 -7.09
N ALA A 48 7.61 -6.77 -7.26
CA ALA A 48 8.06 -5.72 -8.17
C ALA A 48 9.43 -5.14 -7.82
N ILE A 49 9.81 -5.23 -6.54
CA ILE A 49 11.04 -4.68 -5.97
C ILE A 49 11.91 -5.75 -5.32
N THR A 50 11.65 -7.04 -5.60
CA THR A 50 12.47 -8.16 -5.10
C THR A 50 13.14 -8.89 -6.26
N PRO A 51 14.48 -8.96 -6.32
CA PRO A 51 15.43 -8.19 -5.51
C PRO A 51 15.29 -6.68 -5.76
N CYS A 52 15.90 -5.83 -4.94
CA CYS A 52 15.77 -4.37 -5.07
C CYS A 52 16.28 -3.79 -6.40
N THR A 53 17.05 -4.55 -7.17
CA THR A 53 17.46 -4.21 -8.53
C THR A 53 16.47 -4.64 -9.62
N ASN A 54 15.33 -5.22 -9.26
CA ASN A 54 14.32 -5.73 -10.19
C ASN A 54 13.69 -4.60 -11.01
N TYR A 55 13.20 -4.96 -12.20
CA TYR A 55 12.41 -4.08 -13.07
C TYR A 55 11.12 -4.79 -13.47
N VAL A 56 9.99 -4.29 -12.95
CA VAL A 56 8.72 -5.02 -12.91
C VAL A 56 8.07 -5.25 -14.28
N THR A 57 8.40 -4.44 -15.29
CA THR A 57 7.76 -4.54 -16.62
C THR A 57 8.42 -5.55 -17.55
N GLN A 58 9.51 -6.18 -17.12
CA GLN A 58 10.23 -7.20 -17.87
C GLN A 58 10.48 -8.43 -16.99
N THR A 59 10.84 -9.56 -17.60
CA THR A 59 11.16 -10.79 -16.88
C THR A 59 12.47 -11.41 -17.37
N GLY A 60 13.09 -12.23 -16.53
CA GLY A 60 14.32 -12.95 -16.85
C GLY A 60 15.47 -12.02 -17.23
N THR A 61 16.24 -12.42 -18.25
CA THR A 61 17.43 -11.69 -18.71
C THR A 61 17.13 -10.25 -19.14
N ALA A 62 15.94 -9.98 -19.71
CA ALA A 62 15.57 -8.62 -20.11
C ALA A 62 15.50 -7.67 -18.90
N ALA A 63 14.84 -8.11 -17.83
CA ALA A 63 14.76 -7.33 -16.59
C ALA A 63 16.14 -7.06 -15.99
N LEU A 64 17.00 -8.10 -15.94
CA LEU A 64 18.37 -7.99 -15.42
C LEU A 64 19.21 -6.99 -16.23
N ASN A 65 19.06 -7.02 -17.55
CA ASN A 65 19.81 -6.16 -18.47
C ASN A 65 19.18 -4.77 -18.64
N SER A 66 18.02 -4.49 -18.03
CA SER A 66 17.29 -3.25 -18.26
C SER A 66 18.08 -2.03 -17.80
N GLY A 67 18.84 -2.15 -16.71
CA GLY A 67 19.42 -1.00 -16.01
C GLY A 67 18.41 -0.16 -15.23
N ARG A 68 17.13 -0.58 -15.19
CA ARG A 68 16.08 0.05 -14.39
C ARG A 68 15.96 -0.61 -13.02
N THR A 69 15.31 0.08 -12.10
CA THR A 69 15.16 -0.36 -10.71
C THR A 69 13.83 0.15 -10.18
N THR A 70 12.85 -0.74 -10.06
CA THR A 70 11.46 -0.40 -9.69
C THR A 70 11.40 0.30 -8.33
N ALA A 71 12.21 -0.12 -7.36
CA ALA A 71 12.24 0.49 -6.03
C ALA A 71 12.58 1.99 -6.09
N ALA A 72 13.57 2.36 -6.91
CA ALA A 72 13.92 3.75 -7.15
C ALA A 72 12.85 4.50 -7.99
N GLN A 73 12.19 3.81 -8.93
CA GLN A 73 11.07 4.40 -9.67
C GLN A 73 9.94 4.81 -8.73
N TRP A 74 9.59 3.99 -7.73
CA TRP A 74 8.54 4.30 -6.76
C TRP A 74 8.86 5.54 -5.92
N MET A 75 10.10 5.67 -5.45
CA MET A 75 10.56 6.89 -4.76
C MET A 75 10.52 8.12 -5.65
N ARG A 76 10.87 7.96 -6.95
CA ARG A 76 10.75 9.03 -7.93
C ARG A 76 9.28 9.43 -8.16
N VAL A 77 8.35 8.47 -8.24
CA VAL A 77 6.93 8.78 -8.39
C VAL A 77 6.44 9.62 -7.21
N LEU A 78 6.80 9.25 -5.98
CA LEU A 78 6.49 10.06 -4.80
C LEU A 78 7.03 11.48 -4.93
N PHE A 79 8.30 11.63 -5.32
CA PHE A 79 8.93 12.96 -5.47
C PHE A 79 8.14 13.86 -6.41
N HIS A 80 7.84 13.35 -7.60
CA HIS A 80 7.15 14.11 -8.63
C HIS A 80 5.70 14.45 -8.26
N ASP A 81 5.02 13.58 -7.52
CA ASP A 81 3.67 13.86 -7.01
C ASP A 81 3.72 14.94 -5.91
N PHE A 82 4.59 14.78 -4.90
CA PHE A 82 4.59 15.66 -3.74
C PHE A 82 5.15 17.07 -4.04
N ILE A 83 6.19 17.22 -4.86
CA ILE A 83 6.96 18.49 -4.96
C ILE A 83 6.16 19.63 -5.60
N THR A 84 5.07 19.30 -6.29
CA THR A 84 4.11 20.29 -6.81
C THR A 84 3.14 20.81 -5.74
N ALA A 85 3.25 20.34 -4.49
CA ALA A 85 2.51 20.88 -3.37
C ALA A 85 2.67 22.40 -3.25
N ASN A 86 1.57 23.04 -2.87
CA ASN A 86 1.58 24.38 -2.33
C ASN A 86 1.00 24.31 -0.92
N VAL A 87 1.89 24.16 0.06
CA VAL A 87 1.52 23.97 1.47
C VAL A 87 0.77 25.18 2.00
N SER A 88 1.13 26.40 1.56
CA SER A 88 0.45 27.63 1.98
C SER A 88 -0.99 27.73 1.45
N ALA A 89 -1.23 27.23 0.23
CA ALA A 89 -2.56 27.16 -0.37
C ALA A 89 -3.33 25.90 0.04
N GLY A 90 -2.67 24.92 0.65
CA GLY A 90 -3.25 23.66 1.07
C GLY A 90 -3.64 22.72 -0.09
N THR A 91 -2.92 22.78 -1.21
CA THR A 91 -3.20 22.02 -2.46
C THR A 91 -2.00 21.18 -2.90
N GLY A 92 -2.25 20.08 -3.63
CA GLY A 92 -1.22 19.15 -4.10
C GLY A 92 -0.60 18.34 -2.96
N GLY A 93 0.56 17.73 -3.21
CA GLY A 93 1.18 16.77 -2.30
C GLY A 93 1.02 15.35 -2.85
N VAL A 94 1.02 14.35 -1.97
CA VAL A 94 0.80 12.96 -2.39
C VAL A 94 -0.71 12.71 -2.54
N ASP A 95 -1.23 12.99 -3.72
CA ASP A 95 -2.63 12.81 -4.10
C ASP A 95 -2.80 12.05 -5.44
N ALA A 96 -1.72 11.48 -5.98
CA ALA A 96 -1.65 10.78 -7.26
C ALA A 96 -2.04 11.64 -8.48
N SER A 97 -2.00 12.98 -8.38
CA SER A 97 -2.24 13.86 -9.53
C SER A 97 -1.24 13.61 -10.65
N ILE A 98 -0.03 13.13 -10.34
CA ILE A 98 0.99 12.75 -11.33
C ILE A 98 0.46 11.79 -12.41
N GLY A 99 -0.55 10.99 -12.08
CA GLY A 99 -1.24 10.11 -13.04
C GLY A 99 -1.87 10.86 -14.23
N PHE A 100 -2.27 12.12 -14.03
CA PHE A 100 -2.78 13.03 -15.08
C PHE A 100 -1.67 13.85 -15.77
N GLU A 101 -0.44 13.80 -15.27
CA GLU A 101 0.59 14.81 -15.54
C GLU A 101 1.81 14.26 -16.28
N THR A 102 1.78 12.99 -16.67
CA THR A 102 2.90 12.31 -17.35
C THR A 102 3.28 12.92 -18.70
N ALA A 103 2.42 13.75 -19.29
CA ALA A 103 2.72 14.50 -20.51
C ALA A 103 3.48 15.82 -20.27
N ARG A 104 3.65 16.25 -19.01
CA ARG A 104 4.45 17.45 -18.70
C ARG A 104 5.93 17.13 -18.89
N GLY A 105 6.69 18.09 -19.44
CA GLY A 105 8.12 17.90 -19.70
C GLY A 105 8.94 17.53 -18.46
N GLU A 106 8.52 18.07 -17.31
CA GLU A 106 9.11 17.80 -15.99
C GLU A 106 8.93 16.33 -15.53
N ASN A 107 8.05 15.56 -16.18
CA ASN A 107 7.72 14.16 -15.87
C ASN A 107 8.23 13.18 -16.94
N SER A 108 9.44 13.42 -17.47
CA SER A 108 10.06 12.54 -18.48
C SER A 108 10.28 11.09 -18.00
N GLY A 109 10.20 10.13 -18.92
CA GLY A 109 10.51 8.72 -18.69
C GLY A 109 9.33 7.83 -18.26
N SER A 110 9.55 6.52 -18.26
CA SER A 110 8.47 5.51 -18.09
C SER A 110 8.07 5.23 -16.64
N ALA A 111 8.81 5.75 -15.65
CA ALA A 111 8.65 5.38 -14.24
C ALA A 111 7.20 5.48 -13.74
N PHE A 112 6.48 6.53 -14.15
CA PHE A 112 5.09 6.77 -13.74
C PHE A 112 4.15 5.71 -14.33
N ASN A 113 4.20 5.50 -15.65
CA ASN A 113 3.39 4.50 -16.35
C ASN A 113 3.67 3.09 -15.84
N ASP A 114 4.94 2.73 -15.64
CA ASP A 114 5.36 1.43 -15.13
C ASP A 114 4.79 1.19 -13.73
N SER A 115 4.95 2.17 -12.83
CA SER A 115 4.53 2.07 -11.43
C SER A 115 3.01 2.00 -11.29
N PHE A 116 2.28 2.93 -11.92
CA PHE A 116 0.81 2.95 -11.85
C PHE A 116 0.20 1.71 -12.49
N THR A 117 0.79 1.17 -13.56
CA THR A 117 0.32 -0.08 -14.17
C THR A 117 0.43 -1.23 -13.18
N PHE A 118 1.52 -1.32 -12.41
CA PHE A 118 1.69 -2.33 -11.39
C PHE A 118 0.77 -2.14 -10.18
N TRP A 119 0.55 -0.90 -9.74
CA TRP A 119 -0.27 -0.59 -8.57
C TRP A 119 -1.77 -0.67 -8.83
N ARG A 120 -2.21 -0.44 -10.06
CA ARG A 120 -3.63 -0.37 -10.44
C ARG A 120 -4.49 -1.56 -9.96
N PRO A 121 -4.00 -2.82 -9.96
CA PRO A 121 -4.73 -3.95 -9.39
C PRO A 121 -4.93 -3.93 -7.86
N PHE A 122 -4.17 -3.09 -7.16
CA PHE A 122 -4.27 -2.90 -5.72
C PHE A 122 -5.17 -1.71 -5.33
N VAL A 123 -5.76 -0.99 -6.29
CA VAL A 123 -6.73 0.06 -5.98
C VAL A 123 -8.11 -0.54 -5.76
N ASN A 124 -8.83 -0.05 -4.76
CA ASN A 124 -10.25 -0.34 -4.48
C ASN A 124 -10.87 0.85 -3.73
N ASP A 125 -12.12 0.74 -3.26
CA ASP A 125 -12.83 1.89 -2.66
C ASP A 125 -12.30 2.35 -1.30
N VAL A 126 -11.44 1.54 -0.66
CA VAL A 126 -10.77 1.89 0.61
C VAL A 126 -9.24 1.99 0.48
N VAL A 127 -8.65 1.63 -0.67
CA VAL A 127 -7.22 1.78 -0.96
C VAL A 127 -7.05 2.64 -2.20
N SER A 128 -6.67 3.91 -2.01
CA SER A 128 -6.47 4.88 -3.08
C SER A 128 -5.13 4.67 -3.80
N MET A 129 -5.01 5.15 -5.03
CA MET A 129 -3.72 5.17 -5.74
C MET A 129 -2.68 6.01 -4.99
N ALA A 130 -3.08 7.15 -4.42
CA ALA A 130 -2.23 8.01 -3.62
C ALA A 130 -1.66 7.28 -2.39
N ASP A 131 -2.44 6.42 -1.74
CA ASP A 131 -1.94 5.57 -0.67
C ASP A 131 -0.92 4.54 -1.17
N LEU A 132 -1.06 4.03 -2.40
CA LEU A 132 -0.07 3.12 -3.01
C LEU A 132 1.23 3.83 -3.41
N VAL A 133 1.19 5.11 -3.82
CA VAL A 133 2.40 5.92 -4.07
C VAL A 133 3.26 6.01 -2.80
N ALA A 134 2.62 6.36 -1.68
CA ALA A 134 3.26 6.42 -0.37
C ALA A 134 3.74 5.03 0.10
N LEU A 135 2.88 4.02 0.02
CA LEU A 135 3.20 2.65 0.43
C LEU A 135 4.37 2.07 -0.37
N GLY A 136 4.41 2.29 -1.68
CA GLY A 136 5.52 1.88 -2.54
C GLY A 136 6.85 2.51 -2.13
N THR A 137 6.85 3.77 -1.73
CA THR A 137 8.06 4.42 -1.18
C THR A 137 8.49 3.78 0.14
N ALA A 138 7.56 3.62 1.09
CA ALA A 138 7.84 2.99 2.37
C ALA A 138 8.41 1.57 2.19
N MET A 139 7.82 0.79 1.30
CA MET A 139 8.30 -0.56 0.98
C MET A 139 9.67 -0.55 0.29
N SER A 140 9.90 0.35 -0.66
CA SER A 140 11.21 0.48 -1.33
C SER A 140 12.32 0.82 -0.34
N ASN A 141 12.05 1.73 0.59
CA ASN A 141 13.01 2.06 1.65
C ASN A 141 13.24 0.87 2.59
N ASN A 142 12.16 0.30 3.15
CA ASN A 142 12.26 -0.72 4.21
C ASN A 142 12.88 -2.04 3.70
N LEU A 143 12.54 -2.43 2.46
CA LEU A 143 13.00 -3.70 1.87
C LEU A 143 14.41 -3.60 1.27
N CYS A 144 14.85 -2.41 0.89
CA CYS A 144 16.12 -2.22 0.19
C CYS A 144 17.27 -1.71 1.06
N GLY A 145 17.14 -1.72 2.38
CA GLY A 145 18.25 -1.46 3.31
C GLY A 145 18.03 -0.27 4.25
N GLY A 146 16.98 0.52 4.00
CA GLY A 146 16.62 1.65 4.85
C GLY A 146 16.08 1.24 6.22
N GLU A 147 16.04 2.20 7.14
CA GLU A 147 15.36 2.04 8.43
C GLU A 147 13.83 2.09 8.23
N ASN A 148 13.04 1.61 9.20
CA ASN A 148 11.57 1.59 9.06
C ASN A 148 10.98 3.00 8.85
N LEU A 149 10.52 3.29 7.62
CA LEU A 149 9.77 4.48 7.24
C LEU A 149 8.27 4.27 7.58
N PRO A 150 7.72 4.99 8.58
CA PRO A 150 6.33 4.80 8.99
C PRO A 150 5.35 5.21 7.89
N TYR A 151 4.44 4.31 7.53
CA TYR A 151 3.41 4.55 6.53
C TYR A 151 2.07 4.90 7.20
N HIS A 152 1.51 6.05 6.85
CA HIS A 152 0.16 6.48 7.23
C HIS A 152 -0.79 6.29 6.05
N ALA A 153 -2.05 5.93 6.29
CA ALA A 153 -3.06 5.75 5.23
C ALA A 153 -4.05 6.92 5.19
N GLY A 154 -4.96 6.92 4.21
CA GLY A 154 -6.08 7.85 4.14
C GLY A 154 -5.91 8.97 3.10
N ARG A 155 -4.94 8.82 2.16
CA ARG A 155 -4.81 9.75 1.04
C ARG A 155 -6.00 9.63 0.09
N MET A 156 -6.35 10.73 -0.57
CA MET A 156 -7.42 10.79 -1.55
C MET A 156 -6.82 11.03 -2.92
N ASP A 157 -7.31 10.30 -3.92
CA ASP A 157 -6.90 10.48 -5.31
C ASP A 157 -7.41 11.82 -5.86
N ALA A 158 -6.53 12.54 -6.55
CA ALA A 158 -6.87 13.76 -7.28
C ALA A 158 -7.86 13.43 -8.42
N ALA A 159 -8.81 14.34 -8.65
CA ALA A 159 -9.80 14.20 -9.73
C ALA A 159 -9.32 14.78 -11.07
N SER A 160 -8.17 15.47 -11.07
CA SER A 160 -7.57 16.10 -12.24
C SER A 160 -6.08 16.34 -11.99
N ALA A 161 -5.37 16.74 -13.04
CA ALA A 161 -4.03 17.29 -12.90
C ALA A 161 -4.00 18.47 -11.91
N GLY A 162 -2.93 18.57 -11.13
CA GLY A 162 -2.67 19.68 -10.21
C GLY A 162 -2.47 20.99 -10.97
N VAL A 163 -2.93 22.10 -10.39
CA VAL A 163 -2.76 23.43 -11.01
C VAL A 163 -1.33 23.96 -10.88
N THR A 164 -0.60 23.48 -9.88
CA THR A 164 0.79 23.83 -9.64
C THR A 164 1.68 22.95 -10.53
N THR A 165 2.65 23.57 -11.19
CA THR A 165 3.74 22.90 -11.91
C THR A 165 5.06 23.19 -11.23
N GLY A 166 6.14 22.58 -11.72
CA GLY A 166 7.49 22.82 -11.22
C GLY A 166 7.98 21.63 -10.41
N VAL A 167 8.30 20.56 -11.12
CA VAL A 167 9.22 19.52 -10.64
C VAL A 167 10.63 19.89 -11.10
N PRO A 168 11.63 20.00 -10.20
CA PRO A 168 13.00 20.32 -10.61
C PRO A 168 13.53 19.34 -11.67
N ALA A 169 13.86 19.86 -12.84
CA ALA A 169 14.57 19.14 -13.90
C ALA A 169 16.09 19.29 -13.72
N PRO A 170 16.93 18.43 -14.35
CA PRO A 170 18.38 18.55 -14.27
C PRO A 170 18.92 19.95 -14.63
N GLU A 171 18.29 20.62 -15.58
CA GLU A 171 18.62 21.96 -16.09
C GLU A 171 17.95 23.12 -15.31
N THR A 172 17.01 22.84 -14.40
CA THR A 172 16.38 23.87 -13.56
C THR A 172 17.43 24.57 -12.72
N ASP A 173 17.42 25.91 -12.71
CA ASP A 173 18.41 26.67 -11.94
C ASP A 173 18.19 26.53 -10.42
N LEU A 174 19.18 26.99 -9.65
CA LEU A 174 19.16 26.83 -8.20
C LEU A 174 18.03 27.64 -7.53
N GLU A 175 17.76 28.86 -8.00
CA GLU A 175 16.76 29.72 -7.39
C GLU A 175 15.37 29.14 -7.57
N GLU A 176 15.04 28.72 -8.80
CA GLU A 176 13.78 28.07 -9.13
C GLU A 176 13.63 26.73 -8.40
N THR A 177 14.70 25.92 -8.33
CA THR A 177 14.70 24.68 -7.56
C THR A 177 14.31 24.94 -6.10
N LEU A 178 14.95 25.91 -5.44
CA LEU A 178 14.68 26.23 -4.04
C LEU A 178 13.27 26.78 -3.83
N VAL A 179 12.73 27.55 -4.79
CA VAL A 179 11.32 27.99 -4.75
C VAL A 179 10.35 26.81 -4.77
N PHE A 180 10.62 25.77 -5.57
CA PHE A 180 9.76 24.58 -5.61
C PHE A 180 9.78 23.81 -4.29
N PHE A 181 10.97 23.61 -3.70
CA PHE A 181 11.09 22.98 -2.37
C PHE A 181 10.44 23.83 -1.28
N GLU A 182 10.66 25.14 -1.24
CA GLU A 182 10.08 26.04 -0.24
C GLU A 182 8.55 26.01 -0.30
N ARG A 183 7.98 26.05 -1.51
CA ARG A 183 6.53 25.95 -1.73
C ARG A 183 5.95 24.62 -1.22
N ALA A 184 6.72 23.53 -1.33
CA ALA A 184 6.40 22.22 -0.77
C ALA A 184 6.70 22.08 0.73
N GLY A 185 7.23 23.13 1.38
CA GLY A 185 7.51 23.15 2.82
C GLY A 185 8.90 22.63 3.22
N PHE A 186 9.85 22.60 2.29
CA PHE A 186 11.22 22.12 2.49
C PHE A 186 12.19 23.30 2.31
N ASP A 187 13.04 23.54 3.31
CA ASP A 187 14.08 24.57 3.19
C ASP A 187 15.28 24.09 2.35
N LYS A 188 16.32 24.91 2.24
CA LYS A 188 17.53 24.56 1.48
C LYS A 188 18.26 23.33 2.02
N VAL A 189 18.34 23.17 3.35
CA VAL A 189 19.01 22.02 3.98
C VAL A 189 18.20 20.76 3.71
N ASP A 190 16.87 20.88 3.82
CA ASP A 190 15.94 19.81 3.49
C ASP A 190 16.01 19.43 2.01
N ALA A 191 16.14 20.39 1.09
CA ALA A 191 16.29 20.13 -0.35
C ALA A 191 17.56 19.31 -0.64
N ILE A 192 18.71 19.72 -0.10
CA ILE A 192 19.97 18.96 -0.24
C ILE A 192 19.82 17.55 0.35
N GLY A 193 19.27 17.45 1.56
CA GLY A 193 19.10 16.17 2.25
C GLY A 193 18.15 15.23 1.53
N LEU A 194 17.00 15.73 1.06
CA LEU A 194 16.00 14.91 0.40
C LEU A 194 16.49 14.43 -0.97
N THR A 195 17.20 15.26 -1.72
CA THR A 195 17.87 14.84 -2.97
C THR A 195 18.90 13.74 -2.69
N ALA A 196 19.76 13.91 -1.68
CA ALA A 196 20.73 12.87 -1.31
C ALA A 196 20.05 11.56 -0.89
N CYS A 197 18.95 11.64 -0.13
CA CYS A 197 18.18 10.47 0.28
C CYS A 197 17.46 9.78 -0.89
N GLY A 198 16.89 10.52 -1.84
CA GLY A 198 16.25 9.96 -3.03
C GLY A 198 17.25 9.31 -3.98
N HIS A 199 18.48 9.83 -4.05
CA HIS A 199 19.54 9.37 -4.95
C HIS A 199 20.46 8.30 -4.34
N THR A 200 20.14 7.75 -3.16
CA THR A 200 20.81 6.53 -2.67
C THR A 200 20.56 5.29 -3.54
N MET A 201 19.49 5.29 -4.34
CA MET A 201 19.16 4.15 -5.21
C MET A 201 18.80 4.61 -6.62
N GLY A 202 19.02 3.72 -7.58
CA GLY A 202 18.64 3.92 -8.96
C GLY A 202 19.69 4.65 -9.79
N SER A 203 19.20 5.24 -10.88
CA SER A 203 20.03 5.71 -11.99
C SER A 203 19.29 6.79 -12.77
N VAL A 204 20.05 7.61 -13.49
CA VAL A 204 19.52 8.41 -14.61
C VAL A 204 19.63 7.58 -15.90
N HIS A 205 18.62 7.61 -16.76
CA HIS A 205 18.58 6.81 -18.00
C HIS A 205 18.68 7.69 -19.23
N HIS A 206 19.52 7.28 -20.19
CA HIS A 206 19.70 7.97 -21.48
C HIS A 206 18.37 8.28 -22.18
N GLY A 207 17.44 7.32 -22.24
CA GLY A 207 16.17 7.50 -22.94
C GLY A 207 15.24 8.58 -22.36
N GLY A 208 15.44 9.00 -21.11
CA GLY A 208 14.70 10.11 -20.50
C GLY A 208 15.50 11.41 -20.41
N PHE A 209 16.83 11.30 -20.31
CA PHE A 209 17.76 12.41 -20.07
C PHE A 209 19.06 12.24 -20.88
N PRO A 210 19.01 12.36 -22.21
CA PRO A 210 20.18 12.15 -23.08
C PRO A 210 21.28 13.21 -22.85
N ASP A 211 20.91 14.39 -22.38
CA ASP A 211 21.86 15.47 -22.03
C ASP A 211 22.55 15.27 -20.67
N VAL A 212 22.12 14.26 -19.89
CA VAL A 212 22.75 13.84 -18.64
C VAL A 212 23.59 12.59 -18.86
N VAL A 213 23.03 11.59 -19.54
CA VAL A 213 23.66 10.30 -19.79
C VAL A 213 23.80 10.06 -21.28
N ASP A 214 25.04 9.91 -21.73
CA ASP A 214 25.39 9.67 -23.13
C ASP A 214 24.89 8.31 -23.65
N GLU A 215 24.64 8.22 -24.96
CA GLU A 215 24.14 7.00 -25.62
C GLU A 215 25.07 5.80 -25.42
N THR A 216 26.36 6.01 -25.22
CA THR A 216 27.33 4.93 -24.91
C THR A 216 27.01 4.14 -23.65
N ALA A 217 26.17 4.66 -22.74
CA ALA A 217 25.67 3.90 -21.60
C ALA A 217 24.72 2.75 -22.01
N VAL A 218 24.09 2.85 -23.19
CA VAL A 218 23.17 1.85 -23.72
C VAL A 218 23.98 0.66 -24.26
N THR A 219 23.86 -0.49 -23.58
CA THR A 219 24.57 -1.73 -23.94
C THR A 219 23.62 -2.94 -23.85
N PRO A 220 24.00 -4.11 -24.40
CA PRO A 220 23.17 -5.32 -24.27
C PRO A 220 22.83 -5.74 -22.83
N THR A 221 23.63 -5.30 -21.85
CA THR A 221 23.44 -5.54 -20.41
C THR A 221 22.98 -4.30 -19.64
N ASN A 222 22.68 -3.21 -20.34
CA ASN A 222 22.14 -1.96 -19.80
C ASN A 222 21.26 -1.29 -20.86
N THR A 223 20.16 -1.95 -21.23
CA THR A 223 19.39 -1.63 -22.43
C THR A 223 18.65 -0.29 -22.35
N ASN A 224 18.45 0.27 -21.16
CA ASN A 224 17.91 1.63 -20.98
C ASN A 224 19.00 2.68 -20.70
N GLY A 225 20.28 2.31 -20.77
CA GLY A 225 21.39 3.24 -20.56
C GLY A 225 21.38 3.91 -19.19
N GLY A 226 21.19 3.12 -18.12
CA GLY A 226 21.22 3.64 -16.75
C GLY A 226 22.64 3.98 -16.29
N SER A 227 22.82 5.17 -15.72
CA SER A 227 24.02 5.61 -14.98
C SER A 227 23.66 5.83 -13.51
N ASN A 228 24.22 5.02 -12.62
CA ASN A 228 23.82 4.93 -11.22
C ASN A 228 24.27 6.15 -10.41
N PHE A 229 23.52 6.48 -9.36
CA PHE A 229 23.89 7.57 -8.45
C PHE A 229 25.09 7.22 -7.55
N ASP A 230 25.21 5.97 -7.13
CA ASP A 230 26.36 5.43 -6.39
C ASP A 230 26.72 4.00 -6.86
N THR A 231 27.70 3.37 -6.22
CA THR A 231 28.13 2.01 -6.57
C THR A 231 27.16 0.91 -6.13
N THR A 232 26.09 1.23 -5.41
CA THR A 232 25.13 0.33 -4.77
C THR A 232 23.69 0.58 -5.20
N ARG A 233 23.45 0.70 -6.52
CA ARG A 233 22.14 1.00 -7.18
C ARG A 233 20.85 0.47 -6.53
N GLY A 234 20.86 -0.72 -5.93
CA GLY A 234 19.68 -1.35 -5.33
C GLY A 234 19.70 -1.44 -3.81
N ILE A 235 20.55 -0.65 -3.14
CA ILE A 235 20.70 -0.64 -1.68
C ILE A 235 20.50 0.79 -1.19
N PHE A 236 19.62 0.97 -0.23
CA PHE A 236 19.37 2.23 0.45
C PHE A 236 20.38 2.36 1.61
N ASP A 237 21.47 3.10 1.38
CA ASP A 237 22.65 3.16 2.25
C ASP A 237 23.34 4.56 2.17
N PRO A 238 24.41 4.85 2.94
CA PRO A 238 25.04 6.18 2.91
C PRO A 238 26.07 6.37 1.77
N ASN A 239 26.19 5.44 0.81
CA ASN A 239 27.29 5.46 -0.17
C ASN A 239 27.24 6.69 -1.09
N VAL A 240 26.06 7.11 -1.56
CA VAL A 240 25.92 8.32 -2.38
C VAL A 240 26.58 9.56 -1.76
N VAL A 241 26.41 9.76 -0.45
CA VAL A 241 27.00 10.89 0.27
C VAL A 241 28.51 10.69 0.47
N GLY A 242 28.93 9.47 0.83
CA GLY A 242 30.34 9.14 1.01
C GLY A 242 31.15 9.27 -0.28
N GLU A 243 30.62 8.76 -1.40
CA GLU A 243 31.22 8.85 -2.72
C GLU A 243 31.34 10.30 -3.21
N TYR A 244 30.30 11.11 -2.97
CA TYR A 244 30.34 12.54 -3.28
C TYR A 244 31.42 13.27 -2.46
N VAL A 245 31.41 13.15 -1.13
CA VAL A 245 32.33 13.89 -0.24
C VAL A 245 33.79 13.47 -0.41
N HIS A 246 34.06 12.18 -0.66
CA HIS A 246 35.41 11.68 -0.90
C HIS A 246 35.85 11.73 -2.36
N TRP A 247 34.94 12.06 -3.28
CA TRP A 247 35.19 12.05 -4.72
C TRP A 247 35.64 10.67 -5.25
N THR A 248 34.98 9.61 -4.77
CA THR A 248 35.24 8.20 -5.13
C THR A 248 34.04 7.57 -5.83
N GLY A 249 34.22 6.37 -6.39
CA GLY A 249 33.11 5.64 -7.03
C GLY A 249 32.46 6.43 -8.15
N ASN A 250 31.13 6.54 -8.11
CA ASN A 250 30.31 7.32 -9.03
C ASN A 250 30.18 8.79 -8.62
N ARG A 251 30.79 9.21 -7.50
CA ARG A 251 30.92 10.60 -7.06
C ARG A 251 29.57 11.32 -6.87
N GLY A 252 28.56 10.58 -6.41
CA GLY A 252 27.19 11.09 -6.28
C GLY A 252 26.38 11.10 -7.58
N GLY A 253 26.92 10.53 -8.67
CA GLY A 253 26.13 10.19 -9.85
C GLY A 253 26.31 11.13 -11.05
N PRO A 254 25.55 10.88 -12.14
CA PRO A 254 25.69 11.65 -13.37
C PRO A 254 25.19 13.10 -13.24
N LEU A 255 24.27 13.40 -12.32
CA LEU A 255 23.84 14.77 -12.00
C LEU A 255 24.90 15.58 -11.24
N VAL A 256 25.99 14.95 -10.83
CA VAL A 256 27.20 15.61 -10.33
C VAL A 256 28.28 15.71 -11.40
N THR A 257 28.42 14.65 -12.22
CA THR A 257 29.63 14.39 -13.00
C THR A 257 29.50 14.56 -14.50
N THR A 258 28.28 14.73 -15.03
CA THR A 258 28.05 14.86 -16.48
C THR A 258 28.87 15.99 -17.09
N SER A 259 29.25 15.89 -18.37
CA SER A 259 30.03 16.92 -19.06
C SER A 259 29.23 18.20 -19.31
N ASN A 260 27.90 18.10 -19.40
CA ASN A 260 27.03 19.25 -19.58
C ASN A 260 26.77 19.96 -18.23
N GLU A 261 27.39 21.12 -18.04
CA GLU A 261 27.32 21.81 -16.75
C GLU A 261 25.92 22.30 -16.38
N THR A 262 25.06 22.56 -17.37
CA THR A 262 23.69 23.02 -17.11
C THR A 262 22.87 21.95 -16.42
N THR A 263 23.11 20.67 -16.72
CA THR A 263 22.36 19.53 -16.19
C THR A 263 22.96 18.93 -14.91
N ARG A 264 23.99 19.55 -14.33
CA ARG A 264 24.57 19.15 -13.03
C ARG A 264 23.74 19.62 -11.82
N SER A 265 22.47 19.23 -11.75
CA SER A 265 21.53 19.67 -10.70
C SER A 265 22.02 19.37 -9.29
N ASP A 266 22.48 18.13 -9.06
CA ASP A 266 22.90 17.69 -7.74
C ASP A 266 24.13 18.46 -7.27
N LEU A 267 25.15 18.61 -8.13
CA LEU A 267 26.34 19.40 -7.79
C LEU A 267 25.96 20.84 -7.42
N ARG A 268 25.13 21.48 -8.24
CA ARG A 268 24.68 22.86 -8.04
C ARG A 268 23.91 23.02 -6.72
N LEU A 269 23.05 22.06 -6.39
CA LEU A 269 22.30 22.06 -5.13
C LEU A 269 23.22 21.80 -3.93
N TYR A 270 24.10 20.80 -4.00
CA TYR A 270 25.02 20.44 -2.92
C TYR A 270 26.05 21.53 -2.60
N GLU A 271 26.50 22.28 -3.61
CA GLU A 271 27.44 23.41 -3.44
C GLU A 271 26.76 24.71 -2.97
N SER A 272 25.42 24.78 -3.00
CA SER A 272 24.64 25.99 -2.66
C SER A 272 24.77 26.45 -1.20
N ASP A 273 25.31 25.60 -0.33
CA ASP A 273 25.64 25.91 1.06
C ASP A 273 27.14 25.71 1.36
N SER A 274 27.99 25.70 0.33
CA SER A 274 29.41 25.36 0.43
C SER A 274 29.67 23.94 0.96
N ASN A 275 28.82 22.98 0.59
CA ASN A 275 28.91 21.57 0.98
C ASN A 275 28.76 21.30 2.49
N VAL A 276 28.19 22.24 3.24
CA VAL A 276 28.04 22.10 4.69
C VAL A 276 27.08 20.95 5.00
N THR A 277 25.93 20.90 4.33
CA THR A 277 24.92 19.84 4.54
C THR A 277 25.44 18.48 4.10
N MET A 278 26.05 18.34 2.92
CA MET A 278 26.60 17.06 2.46
C MET A 278 27.69 16.51 3.39
N ARG A 279 28.57 17.37 3.92
CA ARG A 279 29.57 16.97 4.92
C ARG A 279 28.93 16.56 6.24
N ALA A 280 27.86 17.25 6.66
CA ALA A 280 27.12 16.91 7.86
C ALA A 280 26.40 15.55 7.71
N LEU A 281 25.75 15.29 6.58
CA LEU A 281 25.12 14.00 6.26
C LEU A 281 26.16 12.88 6.25
N PHE A 282 27.32 13.10 5.63
CA PHE A 282 28.41 12.11 5.61
C PHE A 282 28.89 11.76 7.03
N ALA A 283 29.07 12.78 7.89
CA ALA A 283 29.54 12.58 9.26
C ALA A 283 28.58 11.76 10.13
N GLN A 284 27.32 11.57 9.71
CA GLN A 284 26.34 10.74 10.42
C GLN A 284 26.60 9.23 10.27
N GLY A 285 27.36 8.80 9.25
CA GLY A 285 27.49 7.38 8.91
C GLY A 285 26.10 6.74 8.70
N ASN A 286 25.84 5.60 9.34
CA ASN A 286 24.55 4.92 9.22
C ASN A 286 23.35 5.73 9.78
N ASN A 287 23.57 6.74 10.63
CA ASN A 287 22.47 7.62 11.07
C ASN A 287 21.92 8.50 9.94
N PHE A 288 22.59 8.59 8.79
CA PHE A 288 22.05 9.17 7.55
C PHE A 288 20.67 8.59 7.21
N LEU A 289 20.47 7.29 7.43
CA LEU A 289 19.19 6.62 7.16
C LEU A 289 18.03 7.18 7.98
N LYS A 290 18.28 7.67 9.21
CA LYS A 290 17.27 8.33 10.04
C LYS A 290 16.88 9.70 9.49
N THR A 291 17.87 10.44 8.98
CA THR A 291 17.62 11.71 8.27
C THR A 291 16.74 11.46 7.05
N CYS A 292 16.98 10.38 6.31
CA CYS A 292 16.13 10.00 5.19
C CYS A 292 14.73 9.57 5.61
N VAL A 293 14.57 8.83 6.72
CA VAL A 293 13.25 8.51 7.26
C VAL A 293 12.46 9.77 7.63
N ASP A 294 13.11 10.78 8.22
CA ASP A 294 12.45 12.06 8.51
C ASP A 294 12.02 12.80 7.23
N LEU A 295 12.97 13.04 6.32
CA LEU A 295 12.73 13.84 5.12
C LEU A 295 11.73 13.18 4.17
N MET A 296 11.90 11.89 3.89
CA MET A 296 10.95 11.14 3.05
C MET A 296 9.61 10.97 3.76
N GLY A 297 9.60 10.84 5.09
CA GLY A 297 8.37 10.82 5.89
C GLY A 297 7.58 12.12 5.78
N ARG A 298 8.23 13.28 5.88
CA ARG A 298 7.62 14.60 5.67
C ARG A 298 7.09 14.75 4.24
N ALA A 299 7.85 14.32 3.24
CA ALA A 299 7.45 14.40 1.84
C ALA A 299 6.21 13.53 1.59
N MET A 300 6.25 12.28 2.07
CA MET A 300 5.16 11.31 1.96
C MET A 300 3.88 11.75 2.68
N ASN A 301 4.00 12.50 3.77
CA ASN A 301 2.89 13.00 4.56
C ASN A 301 2.42 14.41 4.16
N THR A 302 3.03 15.02 3.14
CA THR A 302 2.54 16.27 2.55
C THR A 302 1.32 15.95 1.69
N VAL A 303 0.14 16.38 2.13
CA VAL A 303 -1.16 16.09 1.49
C VAL A 303 -2.03 17.35 1.45
N PRO A 304 -3.06 17.39 0.59
CA PRO A 304 -4.00 18.51 0.57
C PRO A 304 -4.67 18.77 1.93
N SER A 305 -5.00 20.02 2.25
CA SER A 305 -5.46 20.47 3.58
C SER A 305 -6.73 19.78 4.12
N GLY A 306 -7.56 19.22 3.25
CA GLY A 306 -8.77 18.46 3.62
C GLY A 306 -8.52 16.97 3.93
N VAL A 307 -7.34 16.45 3.63
CA VAL A 307 -6.97 15.05 3.84
C VAL A 307 -6.50 14.85 5.27
N LYS A 308 -6.98 13.78 5.92
CA LYS A 308 -6.55 13.37 7.25
C LYS A 308 -5.93 12.00 7.19
N LEU A 309 -4.63 11.94 7.48
CA LEU A 309 -3.90 10.68 7.54
C LEU A 309 -4.19 9.95 8.86
N SER A 310 -4.20 8.61 8.80
CA SER A 310 -4.36 7.76 9.97
C SER A 310 -3.11 7.78 10.87
N ALA A 311 -3.18 7.11 12.01
CA ALA A 311 -1.96 6.66 12.69
C ALA A 311 -1.15 5.72 11.76
N PRO A 312 0.17 5.59 11.96
CA PRO A 312 0.98 4.66 11.17
C PRO A 312 0.39 3.25 11.19
N ILE A 313 0.29 2.63 10.02
CA ILE A 313 -0.10 1.23 9.91
C ILE A 313 1.04 0.39 10.49
N SER A 314 0.75 -0.32 11.57
CA SER A 314 1.69 -1.20 12.26
C SER A 314 1.41 -2.67 11.92
N ALA A 315 2.46 -3.48 11.87
CA ALA A 315 2.30 -4.93 11.74
C ALA A 315 1.52 -5.52 12.92
N ILE A 316 0.51 -6.34 12.62
CA ILE A 316 -0.43 -6.87 13.62
C ILE A 316 0.02 -8.25 14.10
N PRO A 317 0.57 -8.45 15.31
CA PRO A 317 1.20 -9.73 15.68
C PRO A 317 0.28 -10.96 15.53
N LEU A 318 -1.01 -10.80 15.80
CA LEU A 318 -2.04 -11.82 15.63
C LEU A 318 -3.21 -11.24 14.83
N LYS A 319 -3.38 -11.70 13.59
CA LYS A 319 -4.35 -11.15 12.63
C LYS A 319 -5.30 -12.24 12.11
N PRO A 320 -6.62 -12.09 12.29
CA PRO A 320 -7.59 -12.88 11.54
C PRO A 320 -7.56 -12.51 10.06
N VAL A 321 -7.58 -13.51 9.18
CA VAL A 321 -7.49 -13.36 7.72
C VAL A 321 -8.61 -14.17 7.08
N ASN A 322 -9.37 -13.54 6.19
CA ASN A 322 -10.49 -14.12 5.44
C ASN A 322 -11.46 -14.91 6.34
N VAL A 323 -11.75 -14.37 7.53
CA VAL A 323 -12.72 -14.95 8.44
C VAL A 323 -14.11 -14.55 7.97
N THR A 324 -14.94 -15.51 7.58
CA THR A 324 -16.28 -15.26 7.03
C THR A 324 -17.23 -16.42 7.32
N PHE A 325 -18.52 -16.13 7.27
CA PHE A 325 -19.57 -17.13 7.25
C PHE A 325 -19.83 -17.64 5.82
N ASP A 326 -20.18 -18.91 5.70
CA ASP A 326 -20.64 -19.55 4.47
C ASP A 326 -21.52 -20.77 4.81
N PHE A 327 -22.05 -21.45 3.81
CA PHE A 327 -22.73 -22.74 3.96
C PHE A 327 -21.87 -23.87 3.39
N ASP A 328 -21.86 -25.02 4.06
CA ASP A 328 -21.24 -26.22 3.51
C ASP A 328 -22.16 -26.97 2.52
N ASP A 329 -21.68 -28.05 1.92
CA ASP A 329 -22.43 -28.86 0.95
C ASP A 329 -23.73 -29.46 1.53
N SER A 330 -23.84 -29.55 2.86
CA SER A 330 -25.04 -30.02 3.56
C SER A 330 -26.03 -28.89 3.86
N GLY A 331 -25.65 -27.64 3.59
CA GLY A 331 -26.38 -26.44 3.97
C GLY A 331 -26.13 -26.00 5.42
N SER A 332 -25.21 -26.59 6.15
CA SER A 332 -24.95 -26.16 7.53
C SER A 332 -24.15 -24.86 7.55
N LEU A 333 -24.44 -23.96 8.48
CA LEU A 333 -23.68 -22.72 8.61
C LEU A 333 -22.26 -23.03 9.12
N LYS A 334 -21.29 -22.42 8.46
CA LYS A 334 -19.87 -22.58 8.75
C LYS A 334 -19.20 -21.22 8.92
N LEU A 335 -18.37 -21.09 9.94
CA LEU A 335 -17.43 -19.98 10.12
C LEU A 335 -16.02 -20.50 9.82
N SER A 336 -15.32 -19.87 8.89
CA SER A 336 -13.96 -20.28 8.53
C SER A 336 -13.06 -19.12 8.19
N GLY A 337 -11.76 -19.34 8.33
CA GLY A 337 -10.72 -18.39 7.96
C GLY A 337 -9.37 -18.87 8.49
N LYS A 338 -8.46 -17.92 8.68
CA LYS A 338 -7.12 -18.19 9.21
C LYS A 338 -6.74 -17.19 10.27
N ILE A 339 -5.87 -17.61 11.17
CA ILE A 339 -5.15 -16.68 12.05
C ILE A 339 -3.70 -16.63 11.60
N ARG A 340 -3.21 -15.45 11.21
CA ARG A 340 -1.80 -15.21 10.94
C ARG A 340 -1.10 -14.74 12.21
N VAL A 341 0.00 -15.41 12.56
CA VAL A 341 0.93 -14.98 13.61
C VAL A 341 2.21 -14.47 12.96
N LEU A 342 2.61 -13.25 13.29
CA LEU A 342 3.91 -12.67 12.92
C LEU A 342 4.89 -12.85 14.08
N SER A 343 5.97 -13.59 13.84
CA SER A 343 7.06 -13.82 14.80
C SER A 343 8.32 -13.09 14.35
N SER A 344 9.09 -12.54 15.31
CA SER A 344 10.34 -11.87 14.97
C SER A 344 11.39 -12.87 14.49
N ALA A 345 12.39 -12.37 13.78
CA ALA A 345 13.55 -13.15 13.38
C ALA A 345 14.18 -13.86 14.60
N GLY A 346 14.40 -15.16 14.46
CA GLY A 346 14.98 -16.02 15.50
C GLY A 346 14.01 -16.47 16.60
N GLU A 347 12.76 -16.04 16.59
CA GLU A 347 11.71 -16.53 17.50
C GLU A 347 10.95 -17.69 16.87
N SER A 348 10.62 -18.70 17.68
CA SER A 348 9.79 -19.82 17.24
C SER A 348 8.32 -19.40 17.20
N ALA A 349 7.66 -19.59 16.05
CA ALA A 349 6.21 -19.47 15.96
C ALA A 349 5.52 -20.49 16.90
N PRO A 350 4.32 -20.18 17.42
CA PRO A 350 3.54 -21.14 18.20
C PRO A 350 3.30 -22.44 17.42
N SER A 351 3.34 -23.59 18.11
CA SER A 351 2.98 -24.88 17.50
C SER A 351 1.47 -25.11 17.45
N THR A 352 0.70 -24.37 18.24
CA THR A 352 -0.75 -24.42 18.28
C THR A 352 -1.33 -23.10 18.77
N LEU A 353 -2.57 -22.82 18.36
CA LEU A 353 -3.42 -21.78 18.95
C LEU A 353 -4.70 -22.44 19.49
N SER A 354 -5.36 -21.80 20.46
CA SER A 354 -6.73 -22.16 20.83
C SER A 354 -7.70 -21.13 20.26
N ILE A 355 -8.77 -21.61 19.63
CA ILE A 355 -9.92 -20.79 19.23
C ILE A 355 -11.11 -21.16 20.11
N GLN A 356 -11.80 -20.13 20.62
CA GLN A 356 -13.05 -20.29 21.34
C GLN A 356 -14.16 -19.52 20.59
N VAL A 357 -15.25 -20.21 20.27
CA VAL A 357 -16.46 -19.62 19.67
C VAL A 357 -17.65 -20.11 20.45
N ALA A 358 -18.42 -19.18 21.03
CA ALA A 358 -19.48 -19.52 21.99
C ALA A 358 -18.94 -20.44 23.11
N ASN A 359 -19.50 -21.65 23.25
CA ASN A 359 -19.07 -22.63 24.24
C ASN A 359 -18.11 -23.68 23.67
N HIS A 360 -17.76 -23.58 22.38
CA HIS A 360 -16.87 -24.50 21.71
C HIS A 360 -15.43 -23.99 21.75
N THR A 361 -14.50 -24.87 22.13
CA THR A 361 -13.06 -24.60 22.08
C THR A 361 -12.37 -25.64 21.23
N SER A 362 -11.54 -25.20 20.30
CA SER A 362 -10.75 -26.06 19.42
C SER A 362 -9.29 -25.65 19.42
N SER A 363 -8.40 -26.61 19.15
CA SER A 363 -6.98 -26.36 18.92
C SER A 363 -6.72 -26.24 17.42
N LEU A 364 -5.98 -25.21 17.04
CA LEU A 364 -5.55 -24.95 15.67
C LEU A 364 -4.10 -25.40 15.50
N VAL A 365 -3.82 -25.95 14.33
CA VAL A 365 -2.50 -26.43 13.91
C VAL A 365 -2.02 -25.55 12.76
N PRO A 366 -0.75 -25.13 12.71
CA PRO A 366 -0.25 -24.30 11.63
C PRO A 366 -0.17 -25.09 10.32
N GLU A 367 -0.36 -24.38 9.21
CA GLU A 367 -0.03 -24.88 7.88
C GLU A 367 1.49 -25.07 7.72
N PRO A 368 1.94 -26.00 6.86
CA PRO A 368 3.37 -26.21 6.60
C PRO A 368 4.00 -25.02 5.86
N SER A 369 3.22 -24.34 5.03
CA SER A 369 3.67 -23.19 4.26
C SER A 369 3.69 -21.94 5.13
N THR A 370 4.81 -21.23 5.11
CA THR A 370 5.01 -19.97 5.85
C THR A 370 5.37 -18.85 4.90
N GLY A 371 5.23 -17.61 5.37
CA GLY A 371 5.71 -16.42 4.69
C GLY A 371 6.81 -15.71 5.48
N THR A 372 7.40 -14.69 4.89
CA THR A 372 8.41 -13.84 5.55
C THR A 372 8.06 -12.36 5.41
N SER A 373 8.53 -11.58 6.39
CA SER A 373 8.25 -10.15 6.51
C SER A 373 9.49 -9.35 6.86
N VAL A 374 9.61 -8.14 6.32
CA VAL A 374 10.59 -7.16 6.81
C VAL A 374 10.32 -6.75 8.26
N PHE A 375 9.08 -6.88 8.72
CA PHE A 375 8.73 -6.64 10.12
C PHE A 375 9.22 -7.78 11.00
N GLY A 376 9.78 -7.42 12.16
CA GLY A 376 10.45 -8.37 13.04
C GLY A 376 11.86 -8.76 12.57
N ARG A 377 12.39 -8.14 11.50
CA ARG A 377 13.76 -8.35 11.00
C ARG A 377 14.81 -8.07 12.09
N LYS A 378 15.86 -8.91 12.14
CA LYS A 378 17.07 -8.70 12.95
C LYS A 378 18.30 -8.97 12.07
N GLY A 379 19.09 -7.95 11.79
CA GLY A 379 20.16 -8.05 10.79
C GLY A 379 19.59 -8.45 9.44
N ASP A 380 20.11 -9.48 8.77
CA ASP A 380 19.60 -9.93 7.46
C ASP A 380 18.55 -11.04 7.54
N THR A 381 18.08 -11.38 8.75
CA THR A 381 17.03 -12.38 8.94
C THR A 381 15.68 -11.70 9.07
N TYR A 382 14.72 -12.09 8.23
CA TYR A 382 13.35 -11.59 8.22
C TYR A 382 12.46 -12.23 9.31
N GLY A 383 11.37 -11.55 9.65
CA GLY A 383 10.30 -12.13 10.47
C GLY A 383 9.54 -13.22 9.71
N LEU A 384 8.81 -14.05 10.45
CA LEU A 384 8.08 -15.21 9.94
C LEU A 384 6.58 -15.02 10.10
N THR A 385 5.79 -15.26 9.05
CA THR A 385 4.33 -15.34 9.12
C THR A 385 3.88 -16.79 9.07
N THR A 386 3.13 -17.21 10.08
CA THR A 386 2.58 -18.58 10.22
C THR A 386 1.07 -18.52 10.25
N TYR A 387 0.40 -19.46 9.59
CA TYR A 387 -1.04 -19.42 9.35
C TYR A 387 -1.74 -20.63 9.98
N PHE A 388 -2.79 -20.37 10.76
CA PHE A 388 -3.57 -21.38 11.47
C PHE A 388 -5.00 -21.38 10.93
N PRO A 389 -5.33 -22.26 9.97
CA PRO A 389 -6.66 -22.35 9.40
C PRO A 389 -7.66 -22.91 10.40
N PHE A 390 -8.92 -22.50 10.28
CA PHE A 390 -10.03 -23.09 11.02
C PHE A 390 -11.29 -23.13 10.18
N SER A 391 -12.16 -24.09 10.52
CA SER A 391 -13.47 -24.29 9.91
C SER A 391 -14.37 -24.88 10.97
N LEU A 392 -15.30 -24.08 11.49
CA LEU A 392 -16.20 -24.44 12.57
C LEU A 392 -17.64 -24.47 12.03
N SER A 393 -18.40 -25.49 12.42
CA SER A 393 -19.79 -25.68 12.02
C SER A 393 -20.64 -26.04 13.23
N GLY A 394 -21.95 -25.87 13.13
CA GLY A 394 -22.92 -26.32 14.12
C GLY A 394 -23.79 -25.19 14.68
N ALA A 395 -24.86 -25.57 15.38
CA ALA A 395 -25.91 -24.64 15.80
C ALA A 395 -25.39 -23.43 16.61
N GLU A 396 -24.34 -23.62 17.42
CA GLU A 396 -23.75 -22.55 18.24
C GLU A 396 -23.13 -21.42 17.39
N ILE A 397 -22.63 -21.73 16.19
CA ILE A 397 -22.02 -20.77 15.25
C ILE A 397 -23.04 -19.72 14.79
N SER A 398 -24.29 -20.13 14.58
CA SER A 398 -25.37 -19.20 14.20
C SER A 398 -25.64 -18.12 15.24
N THR A 399 -25.30 -18.38 16.51
CA THR A 399 -25.50 -17.45 17.64
C THR A 399 -24.22 -16.75 18.10
N ALA A 400 -23.08 -17.08 17.48
CA ALA A 400 -21.79 -16.53 17.87
C ALA A 400 -21.73 -15.02 17.60
N LYS A 401 -21.27 -14.27 18.60
CA LYS A 401 -21.07 -12.81 18.53
C LYS A 401 -19.60 -12.43 18.49
N SER A 402 -18.73 -13.34 18.87
CA SER A 402 -17.29 -13.18 18.84
C SER A 402 -16.60 -14.53 18.78
N PHE A 403 -15.33 -14.51 18.39
CA PHE A 403 -14.39 -15.60 18.61
C PHE A 403 -13.16 -15.07 19.34
N SER A 404 -12.54 -15.91 20.15
CA SER A 404 -11.34 -15.56 20.90
C SER A 404 -10.19 -16.48 20.52
N ILE A 405 -9.01 -15.90 20.30
CA ILE A 405 -7.77 -16.63 20.04
C ILE A 405 -6.86 -16.52 21.25
N ALA A 406 -6.23 -17.62 21.63
CA ALA A 406 -5.18 -17.65 22.64
C ALA A 406 -3.95 -18.37 22.09
N ALA A 407 -2.81 -17.70 22.13
CA ALA A 407 -1.51 -18.32 21.92
C ALA A 407 -0.90 -18.73 23.29
N PRO A 408 -0.05 -19.77 23.36
CA PRO A 408 0.62 -20.14 24.60
C PRO A 408 1.35 -18.95 25.24
N ASN A 409 1.08 -18.68 26.52
CA ASN A 409 1.68 -17.58 27.29
C ASN A 409 1.35 -16.15 26.81
N THR A 410 0.36 -15.99 25.94
CA THR A 410 -0.13 -14.68 25.48
C THR A 410 -1.57 -14.47 25.96
N PRO A 411 -1.97 -13.24 26.35
CA PRO A 411 -3.36 -12.93 26.64
C PRO A 411 -4.28 -13.31 25.46
N SER A 412 -5.48 -13.79 25.78
CA SER A 412 -6.47 -14.07 24.74
C SER A 412 -6.94 -12.75 24.11
N GLN A 413 -7.10 -12.76 22.78
CA GLN A 413 -7.64 -11.67 22.00
C GLN A 413 -9.01 -12.07 21.46
N SER A 414 -10.03 -11.22 21.63
CA SER A 414 -11.39 -11.46 21.16
C SER A 414 -11.72 -10.57 19.96
N PHE A 415 -12.51 -11.11 19.04
CA PHE A 415 -12.88 -10.48 17.78
C PHE A 415 -14.39 -10.62 17.57
N ASP A 416 -15.08 -9.49 17.41
CA ASP A 416 -16.54 -9.47 17.24
C ASP A 416 -16.94 -9.85 15.81
N ILE A 417 -17.97 -10.68 15.69
CA ILE A 417 -18.53 -11.17 14.42
C ILE A 417 -20.06 -11.08 14.44
N ARG A 418 -20.68 -11.05 13.26
CA ARG A 418 -22.14 -11.13 13.13
C ARG A 418 -22.53 -12.13 12.05
N SER A 419 -23.46 -13.01 12.39
CA SER A 419 -24.07 -13.98 11.48
C SER A 419 -25.43 -13.54 10.94
N GLY A 420 -25.98 -12.40 11.40
CA GLY A 420 -27.38 -12.07 11.14
C GLY A 420 -27.71 -11.69 9.70
N ILE A 421 -26.78 -11.01 9.03
CA ILE A 421 -26.84 -10.57 7.63
C ILE A 421 -25.41 -10.70 7.11
N PHE A 422 -25.18 -11.46 6.05
CA PHE A 422 -23.85 -11.64 5.48
C PHE A 422 -23.86 -11.98 4.00
N VAL A 423 -22.81 -11.59 3.28
CA VAL A 423 -22.56 -12.06 1.92
C VAL A 423 -22.11 -13.52 1.99
N VAL A 424 -22.71 -14.39 1.20
CA VAL A 424 -22.36 -15.82 1.10
C VAL A 424 -21.23 -15.98 0.06
N PRO A 425 -19.96 -16.19 0.48
CA PRO A 425 -18.82 -16.20 -0.43
C PRO A 425 -18.92 -17.29 -1.51
N GLY A 426 -19.26 -18.53 -1.12
CA GLY A 426 -19.38 -19.67 -2.03
C GLY A 426 -20.47 -19.52 -3.08
N LEU A 427 -21.40 -18.57 -2.90
CA LEU A 427 -22.49 -18.26 -3.84
C LEU A 427 -22.38 -16.85 -4.43
N THR A 428 -21.23 -16.17 -4.24
CA THR A 428 -20.96 -14.84 -4.78
C THR A 428 -19.83 -14.92 -5.79
N THR A 429 -20.07 -14.43 -7.01
CA THR A 429 -19.12 -14.56 -8.12
C THR A 429 -19.01 -13.25 -8.90
N LEU A 430 -17.80 -12.92 -9.32
CA LEU A 430 -17.51 -11.85 -10.27
C LEU A 430 -16.78 -12.46 -11.47
N LEU A 431 -17.42 -12.45 -12.64
CA LEU A 431 -16.87 -12.97 -13.88
C LEU A 431 -16.82 -11.86 -14.92
N GLY A 432 -15.62 -11.35 -15.19
CA GLY A 432 -15.45 -10.15 -16.03
C GLY A 432 -16.11 -8.95 -15.37
N SER A 433 -17.21 -8.46 -15.95
CA SER A 433 -18.03 -7.38 -15.38
C SER A 433 -19.36 -7.85 -14.78
N ALA A 434 -19.67 -9.15 -14.83
CA ALA A 434 -20.91 -9.69 -14.28
C ALA A 434 -20.72 -10.10 -12.82
N LEU A 435 -21.40 -9.41 -11.90
CA LEU A 435 -21.44 -9.71 -10.48
C LEU A 435 -22.75 -10.43 -10.15
N ASN A 436 -22.67 -11.62 -9.57
CA ASN A 436 -23.80 -12.28 -8.92
C ASN A 436 -23.49 -12.38 -7.43
N ALA A 437 -24.25 -11.69 -6.59
CA ALA A 437 -24.08 -11.70 -5.15
C ALA A 437 -25.26 -12.37 -4.45
N THR A 438 -24.93 -13.18 -3.45
CA THR A 438 -25.91 -13.87 -2.60
C THR A 438 -25.71 -13.42 -1.17
N ILE A 439 -26.79 -12.99 -0.51
CA ILE A 439 -26.78 -12.49 0.86
C ILE A 439 -27.68 -13.40 1.69
N ALA A 440 -27.18 -13.91 2.81
CA ALA A 440 -27.96 -14.65 3.78
C ALA A 440 -28.47 -13.73 4.89
N ILE A 441 -29.76 -13.85 5.20
CA ILE A 441 -30.42 -13.08 6.27
C ILE A 441 -31.22 -13.99 7.19
N LEU A 442 -31.20 -13.67 8.49
CA LEU A 442 -32.07 -14.34 9.47
C LEU A 442 -33.56 -13.94 9.29
N PRO A 443 -34.54 -14.75 9.78
CA PRO A 443 -35.98 -14.56 9.53
C PRO A 443 -36.58 -13.24 9.99
N GLN A 444 -35.94 -12.54 10.91
CA GLN A 444 -36.38 -11.22 11.38
C GLN A 444 -36.13 -10.10 10.37
N TYR A 445 -35.40 -10.37 9.28
CA TYR A 445 -35.10 -9.41 8.22
C TYR A 445 -35.78 -9.82 6.93
N THR A 446 -36.01 -8.87 6.02
CA THR A 446 -36.51 -9.13 4.66
C THR A 446 -35.52 -8.62 3.62
N CYS A 447 -35.50 -9.20 2.42
CA CYS A 447 -34.63 -8.74 1.34
C CYS A 447 -34.93 -7.28 0.91
N GLN A 448 -36.13 -6.78 1.20
CA GLN A 448 -36.54 -5.40 0.93
C GLN A 448 -35.89 -4.40 1.90
N ASP A 449 -35.47 -4.84 3.09
CA ASP A 449 -34.78 -4.02 4.08
C ASP A 449 -33.30 -3.82 3.76
N ILE A 450 -32.80 -4.56 2.77
CA ILE A 450 -31.38 -4.67 2.43
C ILE A 450 -31.12 -3.99 1.09
N THR A 451 -30.04 -3.21 1.03
CA THR A 451 -29.51 -2.62 -0.20
C THR A 451 -28.07 -3.07 -0.38
N LEU A 452 -27.71 -3.51 -1.58
CA LEU A 452 -26.32 -3.79 -1.92
C LEU A 452 -25.66 -2.51 -2.42
N ARG A 453 -24.53 -2.11 -1.84
CA ARG A 453 -23.62 -1.11 -2.41
C ARG A 453 -22.42 -1.84 -3.00
N VAL A 454 -22.21 -1.69 -4.30
CA VAL A 454 -21.08 -2.25 -5.02
C VAL A 454 -20.15 -1.13 -5.42
N ALA A 455 -18.89 -1.18 -5.00
CA ALA A 455 -17.87 -0.21 -5.36
C ALA A 455 -16.75 -0.89 -6.16
N ALA A 456 -16.62 -0.50 -7.42
CA ALA A 456 -15.70 -1.12 -8.37
C ALA A 456 -14.68 -0.09 -8.89
N PRO A 457 -13.36 -0.39 -8.79
CA PRO A 457 -12.34 0.42 -9.44
C PRO A 457 -12.35 0.15 -10.95
N ILE A 458 -12.57 1.19 -11.75
CA ILE A 458 -12.60 1.09 -13.21
C ILE A 458 -11.62 2.07 -13.87
N PRO A 459 -11.15 1.81 -15.10
CA PRO A 459 -10.33 2.76 -15.82
C PRO A 459 -11.08 4.08 -16.07
N GLN A 460 -10.34 5.19 -16.08
CA GLN A 460 -10.85 6.50 -16.47
C GLN A 460 -9.94 7.18 -17.48
N PRO A 461 -10.48 7.99 -18.41
CA PRO A 461 -9.67 8.76 -19.34
C PRO A 461 -8.80 9.81 -18.64
N GLY A 462 -7.62 10.07 -19.20
CA GLY A 462 -6.78 11.20 -18.81
C GLY A 462 -5.89 10.97 -17.59
N THR A 463 -6.01 9.83 -16.89
CA THR A 463 -5.09 9.44 -15.81
C THR A 463 -4.73 7.96 -15.85
N LEU A 464 -3.62 7.62 -15.21
CA LEU A 464 -3.18 6.25 -14.97
C LEU A 464 -3.92 5.58 -13.79
N ALA A 465 -4.50 6.36 -12.88
CA ALA A 465 -5.24 5.85 -11.71
C ALA A 465 -6.70 5.49 -12.09
N PRO A 466 -7.24 4.35 -11.62
CA PRO A 466 -8.66 4.07 -11.79
C PRO A 466 -9.54 5.01 -10.95
N THR A 467 -10.83 5.06 -11.26
CA THR A 467 -11.86 5.76 -10.49
C THR A 467 -12.81 4.74 -9.87
N ILE A 468 -13.44 5.07 -8.75
CA ILE A 468 -14.40 4.18 -8.12
C ILE A 468 -15.80 4.46 -8.67
N ARG A 469 -16.45 3.43 -9.23
CA ARG A 469 -17.87 3.46 -9.57
C ARG A 469 -18.68 2.78 -8.49
N ILE A 470 -19.74 3.45 -8.06
CA ILE A 470 -20.64 2.98 -7.02
C ILE A 470 -21.99 2.69 -7.66
N ILE A 471 -22.48 1.48 -7.44
CA ILE A 471 -23.81 1.03 -7.84
C ILE A 471 -24.57 0.65 -6.57
N GLN A 472 -25.86 0.99 -6.52
CA GLN A 472 -26.75 0.57 -5.44
C GLN A 472 -27.94 -0.20 -6.01
N SER A 473 -28.23 -1.34 -5.40
CA SER A 473 -29.21 -2.28 -5.92
C SER A 473 -30.07 -2.87 -4.81
N SER A 474 -31.37 -2.96 -5.08
CA SER A 474 -32.29 -3.71 -4.22
C SER A 474 -32.18 -5.20 -4.52
N LEU A 475 -32.31 -6.02 -3.48
CA LEU A 475 -32.21 -7.46 -3.63
C LEU A 475 -33.57 -8.08 -3.90
N THR A 476 -33.53 -9.20 -4.60
CA THR A 476 -34.70 -10.06 -4.84
C THR A 476 -34.65 -11.27 -3.91
N GLU A 477 -35.79 -11.61 -3.31
CA GLU A 477 -35.90 -12.78 -2.44
C GLU A 477 -35.87 -14.06 -3.28
N ALA A 478 -35.00 -15.01 -2.91
CA ALA A 478 -35.14 -16.36 -3.44
C ALA A 478 -34.90 -17.43 -2.37
N LEU A 479 -35.92 -18.29 -2.23
CA LEU A 479 -35.92 -19.55 -1.50
C LEU A 479 -35.60 -19.46 0.00
N LYS A 480 -36.26 -20.32 0.77
CA LYS A 480 -35.81 -20.63 2.14
C LYS A 480 -34.44 -21.28 2.05
N ALA A 481 -33.50 -20.75 2.81
CA ALA A 481 -32.18 -21.34 2.96
C ALA A 481 -32.18 -22.38 4.09
N PRO A 482 -31.12 -23.20 4.17
CA PRO A 482 -30.83 -24.03 5.32
C PRO A 482 -30.71 -23.24 6.65
N GLU A 483 -30.84 -23.96 7.78
CA GLU A 483 -30.69 -23.42 9.15
C GLU A 483 -31.53 -22.18 9.49
N GLY A 484 -32.63 -21.96 8.76
CA GLY A 484 -33.55 -20.85 9.02
C GLY A 484 -33.12 -19.53 8.41
N TYR A 485 -32.09 -19.50 7.55
CA TYR A 485 -31.79 -18.31 6.75
C TYR A 485 -32.73 -18.17 5.55
N SER A 486 -32.83 -16.95 5.01
CA SER A 486 -33.36 -16.69 3.66
C SER A 486 -32.23 -16.14 2.80
N LEU A 487 -32.21 -16.49 1.52
CA LEU A 487 -31.20 -15.98 0.57
C LEU A 487 -31.79 -14.87 -0.29
N CYS A 488 -31.06 -13.77 -0.37
CA CYS A 488 -31.37 -12.63 -1.22
C CYS A 488 -30.34 -12.58 -2.34
N PHE A 489 -30.79 -12.35 -3.57
CA PHE A 489 -29.93 -12.38 -4.76
C PHE A 489 -29.97 -11.06 -5.49
N VAL A 490 -28.83 -10.73 -6.09
CA VAL A 490 -28.71 -9.64 -7.05
C VAL A 490 -27.69 -10.00 -8.13
N SER A 491 -28.03 -9.62 -9.36
CA SER A 491 -27.17 -9.74 -10.53
C SER A 491 -26.94 -8.35 -11.10
N GLU A 492 -25.69 -7.92 -11.11
CA GLU A 492 -25.26 -6.61 -11.62
C GLU A 492 -24.28 -6.76 -12.77
N THR A 493 -24.34 -5.83 -13.72
CA THR A 493 -23.33 -5.71 -14.78
C THR A 493 -22.60 -4.39 -14.62
N LEU A 494 -21.31 -4.46 -14.33
CA LEU A 494 -20.44 -3.30 -14.20
C LEU A 494 -20.12 -2.71 -15.59
N ASP A 495 -19.92 -1.40 -15.65
CA ASP A 495 -19.64 -0.66 -16.91
C ASP A 495 -18.38 -1.18 -17.64
N SER A 496 -17.43 -1.72 -16.89
CA SER A 496 -16.20 -2.30 -17.40
C SER A 496 -15.67 -3.37 -16.46
N ILE A 497 -14.71 -4.16 -16.93
CA ILE A 497 -13.97 -5.10 -16.08
C ILE A 497 -13.22 -4.30 -15.00
N PRO A 498 -13.46 -4.57 -13.71
CA PRO A 498 -12.76 -3.91 -12.62
C PRO A 498 -11.25 -4.08 -12.73
N THR A 499 -10.50 -3.10 -12.26
CA THR A 499 -9.04 -3.15 -12.32
C THR A 499 -8.44 -3.85 -11.12
N GLY A 500 -9.14 -3.84 -9.99
CA GLY A 500 -8.76 -4.43 -8.70
C GLY A 500 -9.98 -5.06 -8.00
N MET A 501 -9.92 -5.20 -6.68
CA MET A 501 -11.03 -5.76 -5.91
C MET A 501 -12.31 -4.91 -5.99
N VAL A 502 -13.44 -5.59 -6.03
CA VAL A 502 -14.76 -4.98 -5.92
C VAL A 502 -15.26 -5.16 -4.49
N THR A 503 -15.61 -4.05 -3.85
CA THR A 503 -16.18 -4.04 -2.51
C THR A 503 -17.69 -4.21 -2.61
N ILE A 504 -18.22 -5.19 -1.89
CA ILE A 504 -19.65 -5.44 -1.76
C ILE A 504 -20.04 -5.14 -0.32
N GLU A 505 -20.81 -4.08 -0.11
CA GLU A 505 -21.35 -3.73 1.20
C GLU A 505 -22.85 -4.02 1.25
N VAL A 506 -23.25 -4.76 2.27
CA VAL A 506 -24.66 -5.03 2.56
C VAL A 506 -25.15 -3.95 3.52
N LEU A 507 -26.05 -3.10 3.06
CA LEU A 507 -26.59 -1.99 3.83
C LEU A 507 -27.98 -2.34 4.38
N ARG A 508 -28.21 -2.02 5.65
CA ARG A 508 -29.51 -2.02 6.29
C ARG A 508 -29.74 -0.67 6.95
N GLU A 509 -30.83 0.02 6.60
CA GLU A 509 -31.14 1.36 7.15
C GLU A 509 -29.94 2.33 7.04
N ALA A 510 -29.21 2.26 5.91
CA ALA A 510 -27.98 2.99 5.62
C ALA A 510 -26.75 2.67 6.51
N GLN A 511 -26.83 1.64 7.35
CA GLN A 511 -25.68 1.11 8.10
C GLN A 511 -25.11 -0.12 7.40
N VAL A 512 -23.77 -0.23 7.38
CA VAL A 512 -23.08 -1.42 6.87
C VAL A 512 -23.32 -2.58 7.83
N ALA A 513 -23.96 -3.63 7.33
CA ALA A 513 -24.19 -4.88 8.03
C ALA A 513 -23.08 -5.90 7.77
N ASP A 514 -22.54 -5.90 6.55
CA ASP A 514 -21.42 -6.73 6.14
C ASP A 514 -20.65 -6.08 4.98
N THR A 515 -19.37 -6.41 4.85
CA THR A 515 -18.51 -6.00 3.74
C THR A 515 -17.77 -7.21 3.24
N TYR A 516 -17.85 -7.52 1.95
CA TYR A 516 -17.12 -8.61 1.33
C TYR A 516 -16.38 -8.11 0.10
N LEU A 517 -15.11 -8.46 -0.04
CA LEU A 517 -14.32 -8.10 -1.22
C LEU A 517 -14.18 -9.29 -2.16
N VAL A 518 -14.58 -9.08 -3.41
CA VAL A 518 -14.46 -10.07 -4.48
C VAL A 518 -13.32 -9.65 -5.39
N ASN A 519 -12.45 -10.60 -5.73
CA ASN A 519 -11.35 -10.30 -6.62
C ASN A 519 -11.86 -10.05 -8.05
N GLY A 520 -11.80 -8.79 -8.49
CA GLY A 520 -12.07 -8.37 -9.86
C GLY A 520 -10.81 -8.20 -10.71
N GLY A 521 -9.62 -8.41 -10.13
CA GLY A 521 -8.32 -8.13 -10.76
C GLY A 521 -7.28 -9.23 -10.55
N ALA A 522 -6.03 -8.94 -10.92
CA ALA A 522 -4.92 -9.90 -10.89
C ALA A 522 -3.99 -9.75 -9.66
N ALA A 523 -4.29 -8.85 -8.73
CA ALA A 523 -3.50 -8.67 -7.51
C ALA A 523 -3.65 -9.87 -6.55
N GLY A 524 -2.57 -10.16 -5.82
CA GLY A 524 -2.58 -11.12 -4.71
C GLY A 524 -3.19 -10.46 -3.48
N TRP A 525 -4.50 -10.61 -3.33
CA TRP A 525 -5.27 -10.15 -2.17
C TRP A 525 -5.69 -11.33 -1.29
#